data_AF-A0A927AF15-F1
#
_entry.id   AF-A0A927AF15-F1
#
_cell.length_a   1.000
_cell.length_b   1.000
_cell.length_c   1.000
_cell.angle_alpha   90.00
_cell.angle_beta   90.00
_cell.angle_gamma   90.00
#
_symmetry.space_group_name_H-M   'P 1'
#
loop_
_entity.id
_entity.type
_entity.pdbx_description
1 polymer ?
#
loop_
_entity_poly.entity_id
_entity_poly.type
_entity_poly.pdbx_seq_one_letter_code
_entity_poly.pdbx_strand_id
1 'polypeptide(L)' 'MTSLSTPIGQFSDDRTIWDSLKQAIANSSGFQRWQLERNTDPQLQELSLDQLVRRYLRETLETLAY' A
#
# COMPACT_ATOMS: atom_id res chain seq x y z
N MET A 1 6.71 -0.49 -40.29
CA MET A 1 6.95 0.21 -39.00
C MET A 1 5.78 -0.11 -38.09
N THR A 2 5.91 -1.07 -37.18
CA THR A 2 4.85 -1.45 -36.24
C THR A 2 4.92 -0.58 -35.00
N SER A 3 3.95 0.32 -34.84
CA SER A 3 3.79 1.15 -33.64
C SER A 3 3.39 0.27 -32.47
N LEU A 4 4.19 0.29 -31.40
CA LEU A 4 3.84 -0.25 -30.09
C LEU A 4 2.75 0.64 -29.48
N SER A 5 1.49 0.31 -29.74
CA SER A 5 0.35 0.91 -29.05
C SER A 5 0.39 0.47 -27.59
N THR A 6 0.98 1.29 -26.73
CA THR A 6 0.97 1.11 -25.28
C THR A 6 -0.49 1.09 -24.81
N PRO A 7 -0.96 0.06 -24.09
CA PRO A 7 -2.35 -0.03 -23.66
C PRO A 7 -2.59 0.95 -22.50
N ILE A 8 -2.98 2.18 -22.83
CA ILE A 8 -3.37 3.23 -21.87
C ILE A 8 -4.53 2.75 -20.96
N GLY A 9 -5.29 1.73 -21.36
CA GLY A 9 -6.38 1.13 -20.57
C GLY A 9 -5.97 0.28 -19.37
N GLN A 10 -4.75 -0.28 -19.32
CA GLN A 10 -4.32 -1.15 -18.22
C GLN A 10 -3.93 -0.35 -16.96
N PHE A 11 -3.33 0.83 -17.14
CA PHE A 11 -2.84 1.65 -16.03
C PHE A 11 -3.95 2.25 -15.15
N SER A 12 -5.14 2.48 -15.73
CA SER A 12 -6.31 2.95 -14.99
C SER A 12 -6.91 1.85 -14.11
N ASP A 13 -6.89 0.62 -14.59
CA ASP A 13 -7.35 -0.56 -13.86
C ASP A 13 -6.41 -0.87 -12.68
N ASP A 14 -5.10 -0.86 -12.94
CA ASP A 14 -4.07 -1.07 -11.91
C ASP A 14 -4.16 -0.04 -10.77
N ARG A 15 -4.43 1.23 -11.08
CA ARG A 15 -4.66 2.27 -10.06
C ARG A 15 -5.89 1.98 -9.22
N THR A 16 -6.99 1.58 -9.85
CA THR A 16 -8.24 1.26 -9.18
C THR A 16 -8.12 0.03 -8.29
N ILE A 17 -7.39 -0.99 -8.76
CA ILE A 17 -7.03 -2.19 -7.99
C ILE A 17 -6.17 -1.79 -6.78
N TRP A 18 -5.15 -0.96 -7.00
CA TRP A 18 -4.27 -0.50 -5.92
C TRP A 18 -5.01 0.32 -4.87
N ASP A 19 -5.91 1.22 -5.26
CA ASP A 19 -6.71 2.00 -4.32
C ASP A 19 -7.64 1.10 -3.51
N SER A 20 -8.29 0.13 -4.14
CA SER A 20 -9.13 -0.87 -3.46
C SER A 20 -8.33 -1.70 -2.46
N LEU A 21 -7.13 -2.14 -2.84
CA LEU A 21 -6.24 -2.91 -1.98
C LEU A 21 -5.76 -2.10 -0.77
N LYS A 22 -5.32 -0.85 -0.98
CA LYS A 22 -4.93 0.05 0.10
C LYS A 22 -6.05 0.19 1.13
N GLN A 23 -7.28 0.37 0.66
CA GLN A 23 -8.42 0.57 1.52
C GLN A 23 -8.81 -0.70 2.30
N ALA A 24 -8.74 -1.87 1.65
CA ALA A 24 -8.93 -3.16 2.32
C ALA A 24 -7.89 -3.40 3.42
N ILE A 25 -6.62 -3.07 3.15
CA ILE A 25 -5.54 -3.17 4.14
C ILE A 25 -5.76 -2.17 5.27
N ALA A 26 -6.09 -0.90 4.96
CA ALA A 26 -6.34 0.14 5.95
C ALA A 26 -7.46 -0.22 6.93
N ASN A 27 -8.48 -0.94 6.43
CA ASN A 27 -9.61 -1.41 7.22
C ASN A 27 -9.35 -2.75 7.93
N SER A 28 -8.18 -3.37 7.72
CA SER A 28 -7.84 -4.63 8.37
C SER A 28 -7.40 -4.40 9.82
N SER A 29 -7.77 -5.33 10.70
CA SER A 29 -7.41 -5.28 12.12
C SER A 29 -5.89 -5.33 12.36
N GLY A 30 -5.15 -6.04 11.50
CA GLY A 30 -3.69 -6.10 11.56
C GLY A 30 -3.03 -4.74 11.32
N PHE A 31 -3.47 -4.04 10.28
CA PHE A 31 -2.95 -2.70 9.95
C PHE A 31 -3.30 -1.67 11.02
N GLN A 32 -4.54 -1.66 11.50
CA GLN A 32 -4.99 -0.73 12.53
C GLN A 32 -4.21 -0.89 13.84
N ARG A 33 -3.94 -2.14 14.26
CA ARG A 33 -3.11 -2.43 15.43
C ARG A 33 -1.66 -1.99 15.22
N TRP A 34 -1.07 -2.33 14.07
CA TRP A 34 0.28 -1.92 13.71
C TRP A 34 0.46 -0.40 13.72
N GLN A 35 -0.55 0.33 13.22
CA GLN A 35 -0.57 1.80 13.23
C GLN A 35 -0.72 2.36 14.66
N LEU A 36 -1.57 1.75 15.50
CA LEU A 36 -1.77 2.16 16.90
C LEU A 36 -0.48 2.00 17.72
N GLU A 37 0.20 0.86 17.58
CA GLU A 37 1.47 0.58 18.26
C GLU A 37 2.56 1.59 17.93
N ARG A 38 2.45 2.26 16.78
CA ARG A 38 3.43 3.23 16.27
C ARG A 38 2.87 4.65 16.16
N ASN A 39 1.72 4.92 16.77
CA ASN A 39 1.06 6.23 16.71
C ASN A 39 1.93 7.34 17.34
N THR A 40 2.88 6.96 18.20
CA THR A 40 3.86 7.85 18.84
C THR A 40 5.05 8.21 17.95
N ASP A 41 5.22 7.58 16.78
CA ASP A 41 6.26 7.94 15.81
C ASP A 41 5.78 9.13 14.98
N PRO A 42 6.34 10.35 15.17
CA PRO A 42 5.93 11.54 14.43
C PRO A 42 6.16 11.39 12.92
N GLN A 43 7.12 10.56 12.49
CA GLN A 43 7.31 10.31 11.07
C GLN A 43 6.15 9.54 10.45
N LEU A 44 5.47 8.68 11.22
CA LEU A 44 4.30 7.93 10.72
C LEU A 44 3.07 8.80 10.56
N GLN A 45 2.97 9.91 11.31
CA GLN A 45 1.83 10.83 11.20
C GLN A 45 1.88 11.70 9.93
N GLU A 46 3.07 11.93 9.38
CA GLU A 46 3.25 12.69 8.14
C GLU A 46 3.12 11.84 6.87
N LEU A 47 3.07 10.50 7.01
CA LEU A 47 2.97 9.60 5.86
C LEU A 47 1.55 9.54 5.30
N SER A 48 1.46 9.58 3.98
CA SER A 48 0.23 9.26 3.27
C SER A 48 -0.18 7.80 3.49
N LEU A 49 -1.47 7.50 3.29
CA LEU A 49 -1.99 6.13 3.36
C LEU A 49 -1.19 5.16 2.45
N ASP A 50 -0.77 5.63 1.29
CA ASP A 50 0.04 4.85 0.35
C ASP A 50 1.38 4.42 0.97
N GLN A 51 2.09 5.37 1.60
CA GLN A 51 3.36 5.11 2.27
C GLN A 51 3.18 4.22 3.51
N LEU A 52 2.11 4.43 4.27
CA LEU A 52 1.77 3.59 5.42
C LEU A 52 1.51 2.13 5.01
N VAL A 53 0.69 1.92 3.98
CA VAL A 53 0.38 0.59 3.46
C VAL A 53 1.65 -0.09 2.95
N ARG A 54 2.52 0.62 2.20
CA ARG A 54 3.79 0.06 1.74
C ARG A 54 4.72 -0.32 2.88
N ARG A 55 4.80 0.51 3.93
CA ARG A 55 5.64 0.23 5.11
C ARG A 55 5.12 -0.99 5.88
N TYR A 56 3.81 -1.06 6.11
CA TYR A 56 3.17 -2.23 6.73
C TYR A 56 3.44 -3.51 5.94
N LEU A 57 3.25 -3.48 4.61
CA LEU A 57 3.51 -4.63 3.74
C LEU A 57 4.98 -5.06 3.79
N ARG A 58 5.91 -4.10 3.76
CA ARG A 58 7.34 -4.40 3.87
C ARG A 58 7.67 -5.11 5.18
N GLU A 59 7.27 -4.52 6.31
CA GLU A 59 7.56 -5.07 7.64
C GLU A 59 6.91 -6.45 7.83
N THR A 60 5.66 -6.63 7.37
CA THR A 60 4.97 -7.93 7.47
C THR A 60 5.59 -9.00 6.58
N LEU A 61 6.07 -8.66 5.39
CA LEU A 61 6.76 -9.59 4.50
C LEU A 61 8.17 -9.96 5.00
N GLU A 62 8.90 -9.01 5.59
CA GLU A 62 10.20 -9.26 6.23
C GLU A 62 10.07 -10.24 7.41
N THR A 63 8.94 -10.19 8.13
CA THR A 63 8.67 -11.08 9.27
C THR A 63 8.37 -12.52 8.84
N LEU A 64 7.95 -12.75 7.58
CA LEU A 64 7.62 -14.07 7.03
C LEU A 64 8.78 -14.71 6.24
N ALA A 65 9.84 -13.95 5.95
CA ALA A 65 10.99 -14.42 5.18
C ALA A 65 12.08 -15.09 6.05
N TYR A 66 11.79 -15.31 7.34
CA TYR A 66 12.66 -15.94 8.33
C TYR A 66 12.10 -17.32 8.71
#